data_AF-A0A0A0Z0V1-F1
#
_entry.id   AF-A0A0A0Z0V1-F1
#
_cell.length_a   1.000
_cell.length_b   1.000
_cell.length_c   1.000
_cell.angle_alpha   90.00
_cell.angle_beta   90.00
_cell.angle_gamma   90.00
#
_symmetry.space_group_name_H-M   'P 1'
#
loop_
_entity.id
_entity.type
_entity.pdbx_description
1 polymer ?
#
loop_
_entity_poly.entity_id
_entity_poly.type
_entity_poly.pdbx_seq_one_letter_code
_entity_poly.pdbx_strand_id
1 'polypeptide(L)'
;GESLIPETYWVLERLNMLPKMRNSRFVKKYSVQFVNAAGKESAPFYFWDNKPHECSQTWQVVRSEFDQMMLDNAREHGVTVHEGVRVVDVLFDGDTAAGVVIQLEGGARREVRAKVIVDASGQNGLLMNRFNLRLWDPLLNKGAIWTYFKGAYRDSGRDEGATIVIQTENKRGWYWVIP
;
A
#
# COMPACT_ATOMS: atom_id res chain seq x y z
N GLY A 1 3.61 5.24 -1.01
CA GLY A 1 3.16 3.95 -1.55
C GLY A 1 1.68 4.05 -1.87
N GLU A 2 1.39 4.89 -2.85
CA GLU A 2 0.07 5.51 -3.07
C GLU A 2 -0.51 5.16 -4.44
N SER A 3 0.35 4.66 -5.34
CA SER A 3 -0.07 4.24 -6.66
C SER A 3 -0.46 2.76 -6.67
N LEU A 4 -1.76 2.50 -6.77
CA LEU A 4 -2.26 1.14 -6.92
C LEU A 4 -2.01 0.61 -8.34
N ILE A 5 -2.21 -0.69 -8.49
CA ILE A 5 -2.08 -1.42 -9.76
C ILE A 5 -3.41 -2.10 -10.09
N PRO A 6 -3.77 -2.26 -11.38
CA PRO A 6 -5.05 -2.85 -11.83
C PRO A 6 -5.49 -4.12 -11.09
N GLU A 7 -4.56 -5.02 -10.79
CA GLU A 7 -4.87 -6.32 -10.21
C GLU A 7 -5.39 -6.23 -8.75
N THR A 8 -5.24 -5.08 -8.08
CA THR A 8 -5.91 -4.86 -6.79
C THR A 8 -7.43 -4.86 -6.92
N TYR A 9 -7.99 -4.65 -8.12
CA TYR A 9 -9.43 -4.65 -8.39
C TYR A 9 -10.14 -5.87 -7.81
N TRP A 10 -9.62 -7.08 -8.05
CA TRP A 10 -10.29 -8.31 -7.62
C TRP A 10 -10.29 -8.50 -6.10
N VAL A 11 -9.25 -8.02 -5.42
CA VAL A 11 -9.23 -8.00 -3.95
C VAL A 11 -10.24 -6.99 -3.43
N LEU A 12 -10.28 -5.79 -4.01
CA LEU A 12 -11.25 -4.77 -3.64
C LEU A 12 -12.70 -5.21 -3.92
N GLU A 13 -12.93 -5.96 -5.00
CA GLU A 13 -14.22 -6.55 -5.32
C GLU A 13 -14.64 -7.56 -4.25
N ARG A 14 -13.77 -8.53 -3.94
CA ARG A 14 -14.02 -9.54 -2.90
C ARG A 14 -14.26 -8.96 -1.51
N LEU A 15 -13.73 -7.76 -1.25
CA LEU A 15 -13.90 -7.03 0.01
C LEU A 15 -15.08 -6.04 -0.01
N ASN A 16 -15.88 -6.02 -1.07
CA ASN A 16 -16.98 -5.06 -1.28
C ASN A 16 -16.55 -3.59 -1.25
N MET A 17 -15.29 -3.31 -1.61
CA MET A 17 -14.70 -1.98 -1.59
C MET A 17 -14.89 -1.20 -2.89
N LEU A 18 -15.16 -1.85 -4.02
CA LEU A 18 -15.29 -1.15 -5.31
C LEU A 18 -16.31 -0.01 -5.29
N PRO A 19 -17.52 -0.14 -4.71
CA PRO A 19 -18.45 1.00 -4.61
C PRO A 19 -17.85 2.18 -3.83
N LYS A 20 -17.15 1.93 -2.72
CA LYS A 20 -16.50 2.98 -1.92
C LYS A 20 -15.35 3.64 -2.71
N MET A 21 -14.55 2.86 -3.42
CA MET A 21 -13.45 3.36 -4.24
C MET A 21 -13.95 4.21 -5.42
N ARG A 22 -15.01 3.77 -6.11
CA ARG A 22 -15.64 4.53 -7.21
C ARG A 22 -16.19 5.89 -6.76
N ASN A 23 -16.71 5.97 -5.54
CA ASN A 23 -17.25 7.19 -4.93
C ASN A 23 -16.20 8.01 -4.15
N SER A 24 -14.97 7.53 -4.03
CA SER A 24 -13.90 8.24 -3.36
C SER A 24 -13.41 9.43 -4.19
N ARG A 25 -12.69 10.34 -3.54
CA ARG A 25 -12.00 11.46 -4.18
C ARG A 25 -10.64 11.10 -4.78
N PHE A 26 -10.25 9.82 -4.72
CA PHE A 26 -8.95 9.37 -5.22
C PHE A 26 -8.87 9.52 -6.73
N VAL A 27 -7.71 9.96 -7.21
CA VAL A 27 -7.48 10.19 -8.64
C VAL A 27 -7.50 8.86 -9.37
N LYS A 28 -8.25 8.79 -10.48
CA LYS A 28 -8.29 7.59 -11.31
C LYS A 28 -7.02 7.49 -12.15
N LYS A 29 -6.36 6.34 -12.06
CA LYS A 29 -5.15 6.00 -12.79
C LYS A 29 -5.48 5.04 -13.92
N TYR A 30 -5.21 5.46 -15.14
CA TYR A 30 -5.46 4.68 -16.36
C TYR A 30 -4.17 4.17 -17.03
N SER A 31 -3.02 4.70 -16.63
CA SER A 31 -1.74 4.45 -17.29
C SER A 31 -0.54 4.62 -16.35
N VAL A 32 0.62 4.24 -16.89
CA VAL A 32 1.94 4.62 -16.41
C VAL A 32 2.73 5.18 -17.60
N GLN A 33 3.58 6.17 -17.35
CA GLN A 33 4.44 6.76 -18.37
C GLN A 33 5.87 6.84 -17.86
N PHE A 34 6.83 6.66 -18.76
CA PHE A 34 8.25 6.67 -18.44
C PHE A 34 8.95 7.83 -19.14
N VAL A 35 9.82 8.51 -18.42
CA VAL A 35 10.71 9.55 -18.94
C VAL A 35 12.12 9.03 -18.83
N ASN A 36 12.82 8.93 -19.96
CA ASN A 36 14.20 8.43 -19.95
C ASN A 36 15.19 9.50 -19.44
N ALA A 37 16.44 9.10 -19.27
CA ALA A 37 17.53 9.97 -18.80
C ALA A 37 17.79 11.22 -19.66
N ALA A 38 17.27 11.28 -20.90
CA ALA A 38 17.36 12.43 -21.80
C ALA A 38 16.08 13.31 -21.78
N GLY A 39 15.14 13.05 -20.87
CA GLY A 39 13.87 13.78 -20.78
C GLY A 39 12.83 13.38 -21.83
N LYS A 40 13.07 12.31 -22.62
CA LYS A 40 12.10 11.84 -23.61
C LYS A 40 11.03 10.97 -22.95
N GLU A 41 9.79 11.36 -23.13
CA GLU A 41 8.60 10.62 -22.71
C GLU A 41 8.31 9.42 -23.61
N SER A 42 7.88 8.31 -23.01
CA SER A 42 7.22 7.22 -23.72
C SER A 42 5.78 7.60 -24.08
N ALA A 43 5.18 6.88 -25.03
CA ALA A 43 3.72 6.85 -25.07
C ALA A 43 3.19 6.33 -23.71
N PRO A 44 2.04 6.82 -23.20
CA PRO A 44 1.43 6.27 -22.01
C PRO A 44 1.09 4.79 -22.21
N PHE A 45 1.46 3.95 -21.25
CA PHE A 45 1.04 2.56 -21.22
C PHE A 45 -0.37 2.49 -20.60
N TYR A 46 -1.40 2.51 -21.45
CA TYR A 46 -2.78 2.39 -20.99
C TYR A 46 -3.10 0.93 -20.62
N PHE A 47 -3.67 0.74 -19.43
CA PHE A 47 -4.03 -0.60 -18.96
C PHE A 47 -5.12 -1.25 -19.81
N TRP A 48 -6.06 -0.44 -20.30
CA TRP A 48 -7.19 -0.91 -21.09
C TRP A 48 -6.78 -1.60 -22.38
N ASP A 49 -5.72 -1.10 -23.04
CA ASP A 49 -5.24 -1.62 -24.32
C ASP A 49 -4.72 -3.07 -24.20
N ASN A 50 -4.29 -3.47 -22.99
CA ASN A 50 -3.80 -4.81 -22.71
C ASN A 50 -4.90 -5.74 -22.19
N LYS A 51 -5.90 -5.20 -21.48
CA LYS A 51 -7.03 -5.96 -20.94
C LYS A 51 -8.27 -5.06 -20.94
N PRO A 52 -9.17 -5.16 -21.93
CA PRO A 52 -10.35 -4.30 -22.01
C PRO A 52 -11.42 -4.74 -21.01
N HIS A 53 -11.28 -4.31 -19.75
CA HIS A 53 -12.15 -4.63 -18.63
C HIS A 53 -12.11 -3.50 -17.59
N GLU A 54 -13.14 -3.36 -16.76
CA GLU A 54 -13.19 -2.32 -15.72
C GLU A 54 -11.98 -2.35 -14.78
N CYS A 55 -11.42 -3.55 -14.54
CA CYS A 55 -10.20 -3.71 -13.75
C CYS A 55 -8.99 -2.96 -14.31
N SER A 56 -9.02 -2.52 -15.56
CA SER A 56 -7.95 -1.77 -16.24
C SER A 56 -8.03 -0.27 -16.00
N GLN A 57 -8.41 0.07 -14.78
CA GLN A 57 -8.28 1.36 -14.11
C GLN A 57 -8.03 1.06 -12.63
N THR A 58 -7.26 1.92 -11.98
CA THR A 58 -7.04 1.86 -10.53
C THR A 58 -6.93 3.27 -9.96
N TRP A 59 -6.46 3.44 -8.72
CA TRP A 59 -6.46 4.73 -8.03
C TRP A 59 -5.06 5.14 -7.57
N GLN A 60 -4.83 6.45 -7.59
CA GLN A 60 -3.81 7.09 -6.76
C GLN A 60 -4.48 7.45 -5.44
N VAL A 61 -4.02 6.86 -4.35
CA VAL A 61 -4.68 6.95 -3.04
C VAL A 61 -3.87 7.75 -2.04
N VAL A 62 -4.54 8.53 -1.21
CA VAL A 62 -3.93 9.03 0.03
C VAL A 62 -3.97 7.89 1.04
N ARG A 63 -2.80 7.37 1.43
CA ARG A 63 -2.72 6.12 2.21
C ARG A 63 -3.39 6.18 3.57
N SER A 64 -3.34 7.31 4.26
CA SER A 64 -4.05 7.48 5.54
C SER A 64 -5.56 7.29 5.37
N GLU A 65 -6.15 7.85 4.32
CA GLU A 65 -7.58 7.73 4.02
C GLU A 65 -7.93 6.33 3.53
N PHE A 66 -7.14 5.79 2.60
CA PHE A 66 -7.39 4.46 2.04
C PHE A 66 -7.28 3.36 3.10
N ASP A 67 -6.23 3.40 3.94
CA ASP A 67 -6.04 2.41 4.98
C ASP A 67 -7.15 2.49 6.04
N GLN A 68 -7.60 3.71 6.39
CA GLN A 68 -8.76 3.89 7.27
C GLN A 68 -10.04 3.33 6.64
N MET A 69 -10.31 3.62 5.35
CA MET A 69 -11.46 3.07 4.65
C MET A 69 -11.47 1.54 4.63
N MET A 70 -10.30 0.92 4.44
CA MET A 70 -10.15 -0.54 4.49
C MET A 70 -10.42 -1.10 5.90
N LEU A 71 -9.93 -0.40 6.93
CA LEU A 71 -10.12 -0.79 8.32
C LEU A 71 -11.58 -0.64 8.78
N ASP A 72 -12.23 0.45 8.39
CA ASP A 72 -13.66 0.69 8.62
C ASP A 72 -14.51 -0.33 7.88
N ASN A 73 -14.14 -0.68 6.65
CA ASN A 73 -14.78 -1.77 5.93
C ASN A 73 -14.66 -3.11 6.67
N ALA A 74 -13.51 -3.41 7.27
CA ALA A 74 -13.37 -4.60 8.10
C ALA A 74 -14.32 -4.56 9.32
N ARG A 75 -14.46 -3.40 9.99
CA ARG A 75 -15.42 -3.22 11.09
C ARG A 75 -16.86 -3.47 10.65
N GLU A 76 -17.25 -2.92 9.50
CA GLU A 76 -18.59 -3.12 8.92
C GLU A 76 -18.88 -4.60 8.63
N HIS A 77 -17.84 -5.39 8.34
CA HIS A 77 -17.92 -6.83 8.14
C HIS A 77 -17.72 -7.64 9.44
N GLY A 78 -17.83 -6.99 10.61
CA GLY A 78 -17.84 -7.64 11.93
C GLY A 78 -16.46 -7.88 12.55
N VAL A 79 -15.38 -7.34 11.97
CA VAL A 79 -14.05 -7.44 12.58
C VAL A 79 -13.97 -6.50 13.78
N THR A 80 -13.57 -7.02 14.94
CA THR A 80 -13.22 -6.18 16.08
C THR A 80 -11.87 -5.52 15.83
N VAL A 81 -11.87 -4.19 15.74
CA VAL A 81 -10.67 -3.39 15.49
C VAL A 81 -10.33 -2.54 16.70
N HIS A 82 -9.07 -2.57 17.11
CA HIS A 82 -8.52 -1.72 18.17
C HIS A 82 -7.42 -0.82 17.61
N GLU A 83 -7.66 0.48 17.59
CA GLU A 83 -6.66 1.50 17.25
C GLU A 83 -5.99 2.02 18.53
N GLY A 84 -4.79 2.61 18.42
CA GLY A 84 -4.01 3.06 19.58
C GLY A 84 -3.50 1.91 20.47
N VAL A 85 -3.60 0.66 20.00
CA VAL A 85 -3.17 -0.55 20.71
C VAL A 85 -2.02 -1.19 19.97
N ARG A 86 -0.87 -1.32 20.65
CA ARG A 86 0.34 -1.91 20.06
C ARG A 86 0.49 -3.36 20.50
N VAL A 87 0.65 -4.28 19.54
CA VAL A 87 1.16 -5.63 19.85
C VAL A 87 2.66 -5.53 20.13
N VAL A 88 3.08 -5.99 21.30
CA VAL A 88 4.49 -5.95 21.74
C VAL A 88 5.14 -7.32 21.80
N ASP A 89 4.34 -8.38 21.90
CA ASP A 89 4.85 -9.75 21.87
C ASP A 89 3.77 -10.75 21.43
N VAL A 90 4.19 -11.97 21.11
CA VAL A 90 3.33 -13.11 20.77
C VAL A 90 3.45 -14.19 21.84
N LEU A 91 2.33 -14.74 22.28
CA LEU A 91 2.30 -15.82 23.27
C LEU A 91 2.44 -17.15 22.55
N PHE A 92 3.24 -18.05 23.10
CA PHE A 92 3.43 -19.40 22.57
C PHE A 92 3.13 -20.45 23.65
N ASP A 93 2.52 -21.55 23.21
CA ASP A 93 2.40 -22.80 23.95
C ASP A 93 3.16 -23.88 23.18
N GLY A 94 4.35 -24.25 23.67
CA GLY A 94 5.35 -24.95 22.87
C GLY A 94 5.67 -24.18 21.57
N ASP A 95 5.50 -24.84 20.43
CA ASP A 95 5.74 -24.27 19.10
C ASP A 95 4.50 -23.59 18.48
N THR A 96 3.37 -23.55 19.20
CA THR A 96 2.11 -23.01 18.68
C THR A 96 1.84 -21.61 19.22
N ALA A 97 1.58 -20.64 18.33
CA ALA A 97 1.14 -19.31 18.74
C ALA A 97 -0.25 -19.38 19.41
N ALA A 98 -0.37 -18.84 20.60
CA ALA A 98 -1.55 -18.94 21.48
C ALA A 98 -2.18 -17.57 21.83
N GLY A 99 -1.64 -16.47 21.31
CA GLY A 99 -2.13 -15.13 21.58
C GLY A 99 -1.09 -14.05 21.37
N VAL A 100 -1.38 -12.85 21.86
CA VAL A 100 -0.50 -11.68 21.82
C VAL A 100 -0.51 -10.95 23.14
N VAL A 101 0.58 -10.24 23.42
CA VAL A 101 0.64 -9.21 24.46
C VAL A 101 0.44 -7.86 23.79
N ILE A 102 -0.57 -7.14 24.23
CA ILE A 102 -0.88 -5.78 23.77
C ILE A 102 -0.47 -4.76 24.82
N GLN A 103 -0.12 -3.56 24.37
CA GLN A 103 0.10 -2.37 25.16
C GLN A 103 -0.93 -1.31 24.75
N LEU A 104 -1.68 -0.83 25.74
CA LEU A 104 -2.67 0.25 25.58
C LEU A 104 -1.99 1.62 25.65
N GLU A 105 -2.70 2.68 25.25
CA GLU A 105 -2.21 4.06 25.21
C GLU A 105 -1.63 4.55 26.56
N GLY A 106 -2.19 4.10 27.69
CA GLY A 106 -1.68 4.39 29.04
C GLY A 106 -0.49 3.52 29.50
N GLY A 107 0.08 2.70 28.61
CA GLY A 107 1.22 1.82 28.89
C GLY A 107 0.87 0.48 29.54
N ALA A 108 -0.37 0.30 30.01
CA ALA A 108 -0.85 -0.96 30.58
C ALA A 108 -0.77 -2.09 29.54
N ARG A 109 -0.26 -3.25 29.97
CA ARG A 109 -0.16 -4.45 29.14
C ARG A 109 -1.24 -5.46 29.46
N ARG A 110 -1.73 -6.17 28.45
CA ARG A 110 -2.74 -7.23 28.58
C ARG A 110 -2.46 -8.36 27.59
N GLU A 111 -2.87 -9.57 27.95
CA GLU A 111 -2.87 -10.70 27.04
C GLU A 111 -4.19 -10.80 26.28
N VAL A 112 -4.11 -11.17 25.01
CA VAL A 112 -5.26 -11.52 24.17
C VAL A 112 -4.99 -12.89 23.58
N ARG A 113 -5.84 -13.86 23.89
CA ARG A 113 -5.68 -15.25 23.42
C ARG A 113 -6.34 -15.43 22.06
N ALA A 114 -5.66 -16.15 21.17
CA ALA A 114 -6.14 -16.46 19.83
C ALA A 114 -5.49 -17.76 19.33
N LYS A 115 -6.17 -18.47 18.44
CA LYS A 115 -5.68 -19.74 17.87
C LYS A 115 -4.73 -19.56 16.70
N VAL A 116 -4.84 -18.42 16.01
CA VAL A 116 -4.04 -18.09 14.82
C VAL A 116 -3.66 -16.62 14.93
N ILE A 117 -2.38 -16.34 14.70
CA ILE A 117 -1.83 -14.99 14.66
C ILE A 117 -1.31 -14.73 13.25
N VAL A 118 -1.72 -13.60 12.67
CA VAL A 118 -1.23 -13.12 11.38
C VAL A 118 -0.43 -11.85 11.62
N ASP A 119 0.85 -11.87 11.27
CA ASP A 119 1.70 -10.67 11.33
C ASP A 119 1.49 -9.81 10.07
N ALA A 120 0.71 -8.75 10.22
CA ALA A 120 0.48 -7.73 9.20
C ALA A 120 1.18 -6.40 9.54
N SER A 121 2.27 -6.43 10.32
CA SER A 121 2.96 -5.23 10.83
C SER A 121 3.79 -4.45 9.81
N GLY A 122 3.76 -4.83 8.54
CA GLY A 122 4.53 -4.20 7.46
C GLY A 122 6.04 -4.30 7.71
N GLN A 123 6.78 -3.20 7.52
CA GLN A 123 8.24 -3.21 7.70
C GLN A 123 8.69 -3.39 9.15
N ASN A 124 7.80 -3.23 10.13
CA ASN A 124 8.13 -3.50 11.54
C ASN A 124 8.44 -4.97 11.77
N GLY A 125 7.77 -5.89 11.05
CA GLY A 125 8.09 -7.32 11.01
C GLY A 125 8.20 -7.99 12.38
N LEU A 126 7.14 -7.95 13.21
CA LEU A 126 7.14 -8.47 14.58
C LEU A 126 7.66 -9.92 14.67
N LEU A 127 7.02 -10.85 13.96
CA LEU A 127 7.40 -12.27 13.95
C LEU A 127 8.69 -12.50 13.15
N MET A 128 8.86 -11.78 12.04
CA MET A 128 10.08 -11.86 11.23
C MET A 128 11.33 -11.54 12.05
N ASN A 129 11.28 -10.51 12.89
CA ASN A 129 12.38 -10.13 13.77
C ASN A 129 12.55 -11.11 14.93
N ARG A 130 11.44 -11.52 15.57
CA ARG A 130 11.48 -12.47 16.70
C ARG A 130 12.18 -13.78 16.33
N PHE A 131 11.89 -14.29 15.14
CA PHE A 131 12.46 -15.55 14.65
C PHE A 131 13.71 -15.37 13.78
N ASN A 132 14.23 -14.14 13.66
CA ASN A 132 15.39 -13.82 12.83
C ASN A 132 15.27 -14.36 11.38
N LEU A 133 14.10 -14.20 10.78
CA LEU A 133 13.77 -14.75 9.45
C LEU A 133 14.12 -13.80 8.30
N ARG A 134 14.59 -12.58 8.61
CA ARG A 134 14.83 -11.56 7.60
C ARG A 134 16.05 -11.90 6.75
N LEU A 135 15.82 -12.11 5.47
CA LEU A 135 16.86 -12.22 4.45
C LEU A 135 16.84 -10.98 3.58
N TRP A 136 17.95 -10.26 3.53
CA TRP A 136 18.09 -9.07 2.71
C TRP A 136 18.51 -9.44 1.30
N ASP A 137 17.86 -8.81 0.31
CA ASP A 137 18.30 -8.90 -1.07
C ASP A 137 19.51 -7.96 -1.29
N PRO A 138 20.70 -8.48 -1.64
CA PRO A 138 21.90 -7.67 -1.79
C PRO A 138 21.87 -6.77 -3.04
N LEU A 139 21.02 -7.07 -4.03
CA LEU A 139 20.88 -6.30 -5.27
C LEU A 139 19.85 -5.18 -5.13
N LEU A 140 18.85 -5.36 -4.26
CA LEU A 140 17.76 -4.41 -4.01
C LEU A 140 17.96 -3.56 -2.75
N ASN A 141 19.22 -3.23 -2.43
CA ASN A 141 19.55 -2.27 -1.37
C ASN A 141 19.34 -0.82 -1.85
N LYS A 142 18.09 -0.35 -1.78
CA LYS A 142 17.67 0.99 -2.26
C LYS A 142 17.19 1.87 -1.11
N GLY A 143 17.44 3.17 -1.23
CA GLY A 143 16.87 4.21 -0.36
C GLY A 143 15.90 5.09 -1.14
N ALA A 144 14.97 5.73 -0.44
CA ALA A 144 14.03 6.67 -1.04
C ALA A 144 13.88 7.93 -0.17
N ILE A 145 13.83 9.09 -0.82
CA ILE A 145 13.49 10.39 -0.22
C ILE A 145 12.27 10.90 -0.97
N TRP A 146 11.26 11.37 -0.25
CA TRP A 146 9.99 11.76 -0.84
C TRP A 146 9.33 12.87 -0.02
N THR A 147 8.42 13.62 -0.66
CA THR A 147 7.59 14.65 -0.03
C THR A 147 6.37 14.92 -0.92
N TYR A 148 5.47 15.78 -0.46
CA TYR A 148 4.31 16.25 -1.21
C TYR A 148 4.56 17.64 -1.79
N PHE A 149 4.02 17.88 -2.99
CA PHE A 149 4.03 19.17 -3.66
C PHE A 149 2.61 19.64 -3.93
N LYS A 150 2.34 20.93 -3.68
CA LYS A 150 1.06 21.58 -3.99
C LYS A 150 1.23 22.48 -5.20
N GLY A 151 0.29 22.43 -6.14
CA GLY A 151 0.36 23.23 -7.38
C GLY A 151 1.37 22.72 -8.40
N ALA A 152 1.83 21.46 -8.28
CA ALA A 152 2.63 20.82 -9.30
C ALA A 152 1.81 20.64 -10.59
N TYR A 153 2.48 20.70 -11.74
CA TYR A 153 1.88 20.42 -13.03
C TYR A 153 1.30 19.00 -13.07
N ARG A 154 0.15 18.85 -13.73
CA ARG A 154 -0.50 17.58 -14.03
C ARG A 154 -1.00 17.65 -15.46
N ASP A 155 -0.91 16.53 -16.17
CA ASP A 155 -1.60 16.39 -17.45
C ASP A 155 -3.11 16.52 -17.27
N SER A 156 -3.81 16.67 -18.38
CA SER A 156 -5.27 16.86 -18.39
C SER A 156 -5.98 15.64 -18.96
N GLY A 157 -7.27 15.51 -18.65
CA GLY A 157 -8.10 14.44 -19.18
C GLY A 157 -7.66 13.07 -18.65
N ARG A 158 -7.48 12.10 -19.55
CA ARG A 158 -7.22 10.69 -19.18
C ARG A 158 -5.88 10.48 -18.47
N ASP A 159 -4.91 11.37 -18.71
CA ASP A 159 -3.54 11.23 -18.21
C ASP A 159 -3.30 11.96 -16.88
N GLU A 160 -4.29 12.70 -16.35
CA GLU A 160 -4.15 13.47 -15.10
C GLU A 160 -3.78 12.61 -13.87
N GLY A 161 -4.09 11.30 -13.93
CA GLY A 161 -3.81 10.32 -12.91
C GLY A 161 -2.65 9.38 -13.22
N ALA A 162 -1.94 9.58 -14.33
CA ALA A 162 -0.82 8.73 -14.73
C ALA A 162 0.28 8.74 -13.66
N THR A 163 0.90 7.58 -13.43
CA THR A 163 2.15 7.55 -12.67
C THR A 163 3.30 7.84 -13.61
N ILE A 164 4.07 8.88 -13.32
CA ILE A 164 5.23 9.23 -14.13
C ILE A 164 6.48 8.71 -13.43
N VAL A 165 7.29 7.92 -14.16
CA VAL A 165 8.56 7.37 -13.68
C VAL A 165 9.69 8.02 -14.47
N ILE A 166 10.52 8.83 -13.81
CA ILE A 166 11.55 9.64 -14.44
C ILE A 166 12.92 9.08 -14.10
N GLN A 167 13.68 8.64 -15.09
CA GLN A 167 15.02 8.11 -14.89
C GLN A 167 16.03 9.24 -14.65
N THR A 168 16.90 9.05 -13.66
CA THR A 168 18.05 9.95 -13.43
C THR A 168 19.05 9.89 -14.59
N GLU A 169 19.78 10.98 -14.84
CA GLU A 169 20.77 11.07 -15.92
C GLU A 169 21.82 9.95 -15.88
N ASN A 170 22.31 9.62 -14.67
CA ASN A 170 23.30 8.56 -14.46
C ASN A 170 22.71 7.14 -14.46
N LYS A 171 21.39 6.99 -14.65
CA LYS A 171 20.64 5.73 -14.70
C LYS A 171 20.76 4.87 -13.43
N ARG A 172 21.15 5.46 -12.30
CA ARG A 172 21.29 4.75 -11.01
C ARG A 172 20.08 4.90 -10.09
N GLY A 173 19.15 5.78 -10.44
CA GLY A 173 17.90 5.99 -9.72
C GLY A 173 16.78 6.52 -10.61
N TRP A 174 15.65 6.81 -10.00
CA TRP A 174 14.46 7.34 -10.66
C TRP A 174 13.59 8.11 -9.67
N TYR A 175 12.72 8.97 -10.18
CA TYR A 175 11.69 9.69 -9.45
C TYR A 175 10.32 9.14 -9.80
N TRP A 176 9.40 9.13 -8.84
CA TRP A 176 7.98 8.98 -9.13
C TRP A 176 7.25 10.31 -9.00
N VAL A 177 6.28 10.53 -9.86
CA VAL A 177 5.24 11.55 -9.69
C VAL A 177 3.90 10.81 -9.61
N ILE A 178 3.25 10.93 -8.46
CA ILE A 178 1.97 10.30 -8.16
C ILE A 178 0.97 11.42 -7.83
N PRO A 179 -0.08 11.59 -8.65
CA PRO A 179 -1.13 12.60 -8.44
C PRO A 179 -1.96 12.41 -7.16
#